data_AF-A0A2T2R280-F1
#
_entry.id   AF-A0A2T2R280-F1
#
_cell.length_a   1.000
_cell.length_b   1.000
_cell.length_c   1.000
_cell.angle_alpha   90.00
_cell.angle_beta   90.00
_cell.angle_gamma   90.00
#
_symmetry.space_group_name_H-M   'P 1'
#
loop_
_entity.id
_entity.type
_entity.pdbx_description
1 polymer ?
#
loop_
_entity_poly.entity_id
_entity_poly.type
_entity_poly.pdbx_seq_one_letter_code
_entity_poly.pdbx_strand_id
1 'polypeptide(L)'
;QQLKDQLAMIMGGYVVERKIYGEDSVSTGPSNDLSKATEIASKMIKRYGMSESLAPRSYGENDDESEDKEKQEKNNKEDDSKSERENK
;
A
#
# COMPACT_ATOMS: atom_id res chain seq x y z
N GLN A 1 3.00 -19.16 -2.79
CA GLN A 1 4.40 -18.72 -3.01
C GLN A 1 4.45 -17.33 -3.63
N GLN A 2 3.82 -17.10 -4.80
CA GLN A 2 3.85 -15.83 -5.56
C GLN A 2 3.63 -14.54 -4.75
N LEU A 3 2.62 -14.46 -3.87
CA LEU A 3 2.36 -13.23 -3.08
C LEU A 3 3.44 -12.94 -2.04
N LYS A 4 4.03 -13.99 -1.44
CA LYS A 4 5.16 -13.84 -0.50
C LYS A 4 6.40 -13.35 -1.23
N ASP A 5 6.67 -13.89 -2.42
CA ASP A 5 7.80 -13.48 -3.24
C ASP A 5 7.64 -12.02 -3.72
N GLN A 6 6.43 -11.63 -4.12
CA GLN A 6 6.11 -10.25 -4.50
C GLN A 6 6.30 -9.28 -3.33
N LEU A 7 5.80 -9.64 -2.14
CA LEU A 7 6.00 -8.85 -0.93
C LEU A 7 7.50 -8.70 -0.60
N ALA A 8 8.28 -9.78 -0.73
CA ALA A 8 9.72 -9.76 -0.51
C ALA A 8 10.46 -8.82 -1.49
N MET A 9 10.07 -8.81 -2.77
CA MET A 9 10.65 -7.90 -3.76
C MET A 9 10.37 -6.42 -3.41
N ILE A 10 9.13 -6.10 -3.06
CA ILE A 10 8.72 -4.72 -2.74
C ILE A 10 9.44 -4.22 -1.48
N MET A 11 9.58 -5.06 -0.46
CA MET A 11 10.25 -4.68 0.78
C MET A 11 11.79 -4.66 0.68
N GLY A 12 12.38 -5.18 -0.40
CA GLY A 12 13.83 -5.32 -0.54
C GLY A 12 14.58 -4.00 -0.40
N GLY A 13 14.10 -2.94 -1.06
CA GLY A 13 14.71 -1.60 -0.99
C GLY A 13 14.72 -1.04 0.44
N TYR A 14 13.57 -1.12 1.12
CA TYR A 14 13.42 -0.69 2.51
C TYR A 14 14.35 -1.46 3.47
N VAL A 15 14.49 -2.78 3.30
CA VAL A 15 15.39 -3.60 4.12
C VAL A 15 16.85 -3.24 3.87
N VAL A 16 17.24 -3.01 2.62
CA VAL A 16 18.61 -2.59 2.28
C VAL A 16 18.93 -1.23 2.89
N GLU A 17 18.03 -0.24 2.73
CA GLU A 17 18.22 1.09 3.33
C GLU A 17 18.38 1.01 4.85
N ARG A 18 17.52 0.26 5.53
CA ARG A 18 17.65 0.03 6.98
C ARG A 18 18.97 -0.62 7.37
N LYS A 19 19.43 -1.59 6.58
CA LYS A 19 20.67 -2.32 6.87
C LYS A 19 21.92 -1.46 6.66
N ILE A 20 21.89 -0.56 5.68
CA ILE A 20 23.04 0.29 5.33
C ILE A 20 23.08 1.57 6.16
N TYR A 21 21.95 2.26 6.33
CA TYR A 21 21.88 3.56 6.98
C TYR A 21 21.48 3.49 8.47
N GLY A 22 20.96 2.36 8.94
CA GLY A 22 20.45 2.20 10.30
C GLY A 22 18.97 2.60 10.43
N GLU A 23 18.35 2.24 11.56
CA GLU A 23 16.91 2.44 11.77
C GLU A 23 16.50 3.92 11.82
N ASP A 24 17.39 4.79 12.28
CA ASP A 24 17.14 6.24 12.43
C ASP A 24 17.31 7.03 11.13
N SER A 25 17.82 6.41 10.07
CA SER A 25 18.16 7.07 8.80
C SER A 25 17.47 6.44 7.59
N VAL A 26 16.26 5.89 7.81
CA VAL A 26 15.42 5.43 6.71
C VAL A 26 14.87 6.63 5.93
N SER A 27 15.03 6.60 4.61
CA SER A 27 14.57 7.70 3.76
C SER A 27 13.04 7.66 3.56
N THR A 28 12.48 8.73 2.99
CA THR A 28 11.06 8.76 2.55
C THR A 28 10.83 8.05 1.21
N GLY A 29 11.91 7.62 0.53
CA GLY A 29 11.87 6.97 -0.78
C GLY A 29 10.97 5.74 -0.87
N PRO A 30 10.98 4.81 0.12
CA PRO A 30 10.17 3.60 0.08
C PRO A 30 8.68 3.80 0.39
N SER A 31 8.17 5.03 0.54
CA SER A 31 6.79 5.30 0.97
C SER A 31 5.72 4.61 0.10
N ASN A 32 5.91 4.64 -1.23
CA ASN A 32 5.01 3.98 -2.17
C ASN A 32 5.08 2.44 -2.06
N ASP A 33 6.29 1.90 -1.89
CA ASP A 33 6.52 0.47 -1.75
C ASP A 33 5.94 -0.07 -0.45
N LEU A 34 6.10 0.66 0.66
CA LEU A 34 5.49 0.32 1.95
C LEU A 34 3.96 0.32 1.88
N SER A 35 3.37 1.29 1.17
CA SER A 35 1.92 1.34 0.96
C SER A 35 1.43 0.12 0.17
N LYS A 36 2.10 -0.22 -0.93
CA LYS A 36 1.79 -1.41 -1.75
C LYS A 36 2.00 -2.72 -0.99
N ALA A 37 3.08 -2.83 -0.22
CA ALA A 37 3.36 -3.98 0.63
C ALA A 37 2.25 -4.21 1.65
N THR A 38 1.76 -3.13 2.26
CA THR A 38 0.64 -3.16 3.22
C THR A 38 -0.66 -3.64 2.57
N GLU A 39 -0.95 -3.18 1.36
CA GLU A 39 -2.13 -3.61 0.60
C GLU A 39 -2.08 -5.11 0.25
N ILE A 40 -0.94 -5.58 -0.24
CA ILE A 40 -0.73 -7.00 -0.57
C ILE A 40 -0.84 -7.87 0.68
N ALA A 41 -0.20 -7.47 1.79
CA ALA A 41 -0.27 -8.20 3.06
C ALA A 41 -1.71 -8.25 3.60
N SER A 42 -2.45 -7.14 3.50
CA SER A 42 -3.86 -7.08 3.89
C SER A 42 -4.71 -8.05 3.07
N LYS A 43 -4.51 -8.09 1.75
CA LYS A 43 -5.20 -9.05 0.85
C LYS A 43 -4.82 -10.51 1.17
N MET A 44 -3.54 -10.77 1.45
CA MET A 44 -3.05 -12.10 1.87
C MET A 44 -3.79 -12.62 3.09
N ILE A 45 -3.99 -11.77 4.10
CA ILE A 45 -4.67 -12.16 5.34
C ILE A 45 -6.19 -12.19 5.14
N LYS A 46 -6.79 -11.08 4.68
CA LYS A 46 -8.25 -10.90 4.65
C LYS A 46 -8.96 -11.72 3.58
N ARG A 47 -8.36 -11.84 2.39
CA ARG A 47 -8.98 -12.48 1.21
C ARG A 47 -8.48 -13.91 0.99
N TYR A 48 -7.18 -14.13 1.19
CA TYR A 48 -6.57 -15.43 0.90
C TYR A 48 -6.36 -16.31 2.13
N GLY A 49 -6.71 -15.83 3.33
CA GLY A 49 -6.59 -16.62 4.56
C GLY A 49 -5.17 -17.09 4.86
N MET A 50 -4.15 -16.32 4.42
CA MET A 50 -2.73 -16.67 4.58
C MET A 50 -2.17 -16.35 5.98
N SER A 51 -3.01 -16.36 7.00
CA SER A 51 -2.61 -16.21 8.40
C SER A 51 -2.90 -17.51 9.14
N GLU A 52 -1.92 -18.06 9.87
CA GLU A 52 -2.12 -19.27 10.67
C GLU A 52 -2.90 -18.98 11.97
N SER A 53 -2.87 -17.73 12.44
CA SER A 53 -3.55 -17.29 13.67
C SER A 53 -5.02 -16.89 13.43
N LEU A 54 -5.37 -16.55 12.19
CA LEU A 54 -6.74 -16.23 11.78
C LEU A 54 -7.25 -17.39 10.94
N ALA A 55 -8.33 -18.03 11.38
CA ALA A 55 -8.99 -19.06 10.57
C ALA A 55 -9.30 -18.49 9.18
N PRO A 56 -9.11 -19.26 8.09
CA PRO A 56 -9.30 -18.80 6.72
C PRO A 56 -10.76 -18.42 6.50
N ARG A 57 -11.07 -17.15 6.74
CA ARG A 57 -12.39 -16.55 6.63
C ARG A 57 -12.24 -15.33 5.74
N SER A 58 -12.99 -15.30 4.64
CA SER A 58 -13.04 -14.12 3.78
C SER A 58 -13.74 -13.01 4.57
N TYR A 59 -13.00 -11.97 4.92
CA TYR A 59 -13.58 -10.73 5.45
C TYR A 59 -14.19 -10.01 4.24
N GLY A 60 -15.52 -9.93 4.19
CA GLY A 60 -16.27 -9.46 3.01
C GLY A 60 -15.91 -8.04 2.57
N GLU A 61 -16.05 -7.78 1.27
CA GLU A 61 -15.59 -6.60 0.50
C GLU A 61 -16.21 -5.24 0.91
N ASN A 62 -17.09 -5.19 1.90
CA ASN A 62 -17.81 -3.97 2.27
C ASN A 62 -16.91 -2.88 2.88
N ASP A 63 -15.72 -3.24 3.38
CA ASP A 63 -14.77 -2.29 3.97
C ASP A 63 -13.70 -1.80 2.98
N ASP A 64 -13.41 -2.52 1.89
CA ASP A 64 -12.37 -2.11 0.93
C ASP A 64 -12.94 -1.09 -0.10
N GLU A 65 -14.23 -1.18 -0.44
CA GLU A 65 -14.87 -0.25 -1.39
C GLU A 65 -14.97 1.20 -0.87
N SER A 66 -14.99 1.40 0.44
CA SER A 66 -15.10 2.74 1.03
C SER A 66 -13.77 3.49 0.99
N GLU A 67 -12.63 2.80 1.11
CA GLU A 67 -11.29 3.39 1.08
C GLU A 67 -10.84 3.77 -0.35
N ASP A 68 -11.19 2.96 -1.35
CA ASP A 68 -10.83 3.23 -2.76
C ASP A 68 -11.64 4.39 -3.36
N LYS A 69 -12.90 4.57 -2.93
CA LYS A 69 -13.74 5.72 -3.33
C LYS A 69 -13.20 7.04 -2.75
N GLU A 70 -12.66 7.03 -1.53
CA GLU A 70 -12.09 8.24 -0.91
C GLU A 70 -10.79 8.69 -1.60
N LYS A 71 -9.96 7.75 -2.09
CA LYS A 71 -8.74 8.07 -2.85
C LYS A 71 -9.03 8.63 -4.24
N GLN A 72 -10.07 8.13 -4.93
CA GLN A 72 -10.47 8.66 -6.24
C GLN A 72 -11.05 10.07 -6.14
N GLU A 73 -11.80 10.39 -5.07
CA GLU A 73 -12.38 11.72 -4.90
C GLU A 73 -11.36 12.82 -4.59
N LYS A 74 -10.23 12.47 -3.93
CA LYS A 74 -9.13 13.41 -3.67
C LYS A 74 -8.31 13.71 -4.92
N ASN A 75 -8.06 12.70 -5.77
CA ASN A 75 -7.32 12.89 -7.02
C ASN A 75 -8.08 13.77 -8.02
N ASN A 76 -9.41 13.62 -8.13
CA ASN A 76 -10.20 14.44 -9.05
C ASN A 76 -10.29 15.92 -8.63
N LYS A 77 -10.24 16.22 -7.32
CA LYS A 77 -10.29 17.62 -6.83
C LYS A 77 -8.97 18.39 -7.04
N GLU A 78 -7.84 17.69 -7.12
CA GLU A 78 -6.54 18.32 -7.36
C GLU A 78 -6.36 18.73 -8.84
N ASP A 79 -6.85 17.92 -9.79
CA ASP A 79 -6.80 18.23 -11.23
C ASP A 79 -7.69 19.43 -11.62
N ASP A 80 -8.91 19.52 -11.06
CA ASP A 80 -9.80 20.68 -11.32
C ASP A 80 -9.17 22.00 -10.82
N SER A 81 -8.53 21.97 -9.64
CA SER A 81 -7.92 23.16 -9.02
C SER A 81 -6.67 23.68 -9.75
N LYS A 82 -6.01 22.82 -10.53
CA LYS A 82 -4.83 23.16 -11.32
C LYS A 82 -5.23 23.73 -12.69
N SER A 83 -6.30 23.21 -13.28
CA SER A 83 -6.83 23.68 -14.57
C SER A 83 -7.32 25.13 -14.54
N GLU A 84 -7.88 25.59 -13.41
CA GLU A 84 -8.31 26.99 -13.24
C GLU A 84 -7.16 27.98 -13.07
N ARG A 85 -5.97 27.53 -12.63
CA ARG A 85 -4.81 28.40 -12.41
C ARG A 85 -3.96 28.60 -13.67
N GLU A 86 -4.05 27.72 -14.65
CA GLU A 86 -3.30 27.82 -15.92
C GLU A 86 -4.04 28.64 -17.00
N ASN A 87 -5.34 28.93 -16.80
CA ASN A 87 -6.17 29.70 -17.73
C ASN A 87 -6.42 31.17 -17.29
N LYS A 88 -5.65 31.70 -16.34
CA LYS A 88 -5.78 33.10 -15.86
C LYS A 88 -4.52 33.91 -16.06
#